data_AF-R7FKV2-F1
#
_entry.id   AF-R7FKV2-F1
#
_cell.length_a   1.000
_cell.length_b   1.000
_cell.length_c   1.000
_cell.angle_alpha   90.00
_cell.angle_beta   90.00
_cell.angle_gamma   90.00
#
_symmetry.space_group_name_H-M   'P 1'
#
loop_
_entity.id
_entity.type
_entity.pdbx_description
1 polymer ?
#
loop_
_entity_poly.entity_id
_entity_poly.type
_entity_poly.pdbx_seq_one_letter_code
_entity_poly.pdbx_strand_id
1 'polypeptide(L)'
;MQDGDTKLEDASPVSSTDKVYKWTEKDGQTASCTGTIYGIYDMSGGAWERSAAIVNNGNDNLNTYGKAIMNALNNGKSSEYVTVYPKGETSGQSLDDASKSNYAANTKIYGDAIRETSTAGLGQTLWYSDYSYFVGGNYPFFERGGFCWYTSGAGLFSFYRLVGNSGYGNGFRSVLVAQ
;
A
#
# COMPACT_ATOMS: atom_id res chain seq x y z
N MET A 1 -33.85 21.18 -21.87
CA MET A 1 -32.53 20.52 -21.80
C MET A 1 -31.59 21.58 -21.28
N GLN A 2 -31.08 21.41 -20.07
CA GLN A 2 -30.32 22.44 -19.37
C GLN A 2 -28.89 21.93 -19.22
N ASP A 3 -27.97 22.72 -19.74
CA ASP A 3 -26.53 22.48 -19.79
C ASP A 3 -25.96 22.33 -18.37
N GLY A 4 -25.27 21.22 -18.13
CA GLY A 4 -24.58 20.93 -16.89
C GLY A 4 -23.09 21.21 -17.03
N ASP A 5 -22.66 22.38 -16.56
CA ASP A 5 -21.27 22.69 -16.26
C ASP A 5 -20.70 21.66 -15.27
N THR A 6 -19.77 20.83 -15.73
CA THR A 6 -18.80 20.17 -14.84
C THR A 6 -17.40 20.50 -15.34
N LYS A 7 -16.89 21.63 -14.84
CA LYS A 7 -15.50 22.03 -14.99
C LYS A 7 -14.60 20.97 -14.34
N LEU A 8 -13.90 20.19 -15.18
CA LEU A 8 -12.74 19.37 -14.80
C LEU A 8 -11.54 20.30 -14.61
N GLU A 9 -11.56 21.10 -13.55
CA GLU A 9 -10.43 21.94 -13.13
C GLU A 9 -9.83 21.26 -11.91
N ASP A 10 -8.93 20.29 -12.13
CA ASP A 10 -7.77 19.99 -11.29
C ASP A 10 -7.10 18.68 -11.71
N ALA A 11 -6.39 18.72 -12.84
CA ALA A 11 -5.27 17.82 -13.09
C ALA A 11 -4.23 18.59 -13.91
N SER A 12 -3.19 19.11 -13.25
CA SER A 12 -2.05 19.67 -13.96
C SER A 12 -1.36 18.59 -14.80
N PRO A 13 -0.92 18.89 -16.05
CA PRO A 13 -0.21 17.93 -16.88
C PRO A 13 1.07 17.44 -16.20
N VAL A 14 1.27 16.12 -16.17
CA VAL A 14 2.51 15.50 -15.66
C VAL A 14 3.63 15.75 -16.68
N SER A 15 4.79 16.23 -16.22
CA SER A 15 5.88 16.74 -17.08
C SER A 15 6.73 15.67 -17.79
N SER A 16 6.46 14.38 -17.59
CA SER A 16 7.03 13.29 -18.41
C SER A 16 6.20 12.00 -18.25
N THR A 17 5.93 11.35 -19.38
CA THR A 17 5.24 10.04 -19.49
C THR A 17 6.19 8.94 -19.94
N ASP A 18 7.50 9.21 -19.98
CA ASP A 18 8.51 8.36 -20.65
C ASP A 18 8.76 7.02 -19.93
N LYS A 19 8.13 6.78 -18.79
CA LYS A 19 8.18 5.53 -18.01
C LYS A 19 6.79 4.99 -17.63
N VAL A 20 5.76 5.38 -18.37
CA VAL A 20 4.37 5.06 -18.03
C VAL A 20 3.78 4.14 -19.10
N TYR A 21 3.47 2.91 -18.74
CA TYR A 21 2.89 1.91 -19.64
C TYR A 21 1.44 2.29 -19.98
N LYS A 22 1.13 2.50 -21.27
CA LYS A 22 -0.21 2.92 -21.71
C LYS A 22 -1.15 1.72 -21.89
N TRP A 23 -2.39 1.82 -21.41
CA TRP A 23 -3.41 0.76 -21.51
C TRP A 23 -3.75 0.35 -22.96
N THR A 24 -3.45 1.21 -23.94
CA THR A 24 -3.64 0.95 -25.37
C THR A 24 -2.41 0.35 -26.06
N GLU A 25 -1.26 0.24 -25.39
CA GLU A 25 -0.04 -0.35 -25.95
C GLU A 25 0.00 -1.86 -25.66
N LYS A 26 0.61 -2.63 -26.56
CA LYS A 26 0.65 -4.11 -26.52
C LYS A 26 1.21 -4.68 -25.20
N ASP A 27 2.10 -3.93 -24.55
CA ASP A 27 2.71 -4.29 -23.26
C ASP A 27 2.06 -3.56 -22.06
N GLY A 28 1.10 -2.67 -22.29
CA GLY A 28 0.56 -1.76 -21.27
C GLY A 28 -0.89 -1.99 -20.87
N GLN A 29 -1.53 -3.07 -21.36
CA GLN A 29 -2.95 -3.41 -21.18
C GLN A 29 -3.45 -3.56 -19.72
N THR A 30 -2.61 -3.33 -18.71
CA THR A 30 -2.90 -3.63 -17.28
C THR A 30 -2.56 -2.53 -16.27
N ALA A 31 -2.24 -1.29 -16.66
CA ALA A 31 -1.99 -0.23 -15.67
C ALA A 31 -2.49 1.16 -16.09
N SER A 32 -2.97 1.93 -15.10
CA SER A 32 -3.31 3.35 -15.26
C SER A 32 -2.05 4.17 -15.56
N CYS A 33 -2.16 5.05 -16.55
CA CYS A 33 -1.03 5.71 -17.21
C CYS A 33 -1.12 7.24 -17.17
N THR A 34 -2.14 7.79 -16.51
CA THR A 34 -2.48 9.21 -16.63
C THR A 34 -2.02 10.02 -15.43
N GLY A 35 -1.39 9.39 -14.43
CA GLY A 35 -1.13 10.01 -13.13
C GLY A 35 -2.41 10.39 -12.38
N THR A 36 -3.57 9.99 -12.91
CA THR A 36 -4.88 10.21 -12.32
C THR A 36 -5.31 8.93 -11.63
N ILE A 37 -5.73 9.07 -10.38
CA ILE A 37 -6.06 7.98 -9.47
C ILE A 37 -7.46 7.41 -9.81
N TYR A 38 -7.70 7.07 -11.08
CA TYR A 38 -8.93 6.44 -11.60
C TYR A 38 -8.67 5.02 -12.11
N GLY A 39 -7.57 4.39 -11.67
CA GLY A 39 -7.26 3.00 -11.98
C GLY A 39 -8.17 2.01 -11.24
N ILE A 40 -8.29 0.79 -11.76
CA ILE A 40 -8.90 -0.33 -11.03
C ILE A 40 -7.86 -0.87 -10.06
N TYR A 41 -8.12 -0.73 -8.76
CA TYR A 41 -7.30 -1.32 -7.70
C TYR A 41 -7.85 -2.71 -7.36
N ASP A 42 -7.13 -3.77 -7.73
CA ASP A 42 -7.45 -5.13 -7.30
C ASP A 42 -6.85 -5.42 -5.92
N MET A 43 -7.63 -5.08 -4.90
CA MET A 43 -7.29 -5.28 -3.49
C MET A 43 -7.47 -6.73 -3.01
N SER A 44 -7.88 -7.65 -3.89
CA SER A 44 -8.02 -9.07 -3.58
C SER A 44 -6.74 -9.88 -3.85
N GLY A 45 -5.71 -9.23 -4.36
CA GLY A 45 -4.49 -9.89 -4.81
C GLY A 45 -4.55 -10.21 -6.31
N GLY A 46 -4.62 -9.18 -7.14
CA GLY A 46 -4.41 -9.34 -8.59
C GLY A 46 -2.95 -9.71 -8.92
N ALA A 47 -2.62 -9.86 -10.20
CA ALA A 47 -1.27 -10.23 -10.66
C ALA A 47 -0.11 -9.37 -10.09
N TRP A 48 -0.42 -8.19 -9.54
CA TRP A 48 0.53 -7.24 -8.95
C TRP A 48 0.39 -7.07 -7.42
N GLU A 49 -0.75 -7.44 -6.82
CA GLU A 49 -0.94 -7.38 -5.36
C GLU A 49 -0.60 -8.73 -4.72
N ARG A 50 0.48 -8.73 -3.95
CA ARG A 50 1.00 -9.92 -3.28
C ARG A 50 0.24 -10.20 -1.99
N SER A 51 0.15 -11.48 -1.61
CA SER A 51 -0.64 -11.94 -0.47
C SER A 51 -0.20 -11.36 0.89
N ALA A 52 1.05 -10.92 1.01
CA ALA A 52 1.57 -10.23 2.18
C ALA A 52 2.40 -9.00 1.77
N ALA A 53 2.53 -8.05 2.68
CA ALA A 53 3.44 -6.94 2.50
C ALA A 53 4.12 -6.51 3.80
N ILE A 54 5.35 -6.02 3.68
CA ILE A 54 6.21 -5.58 4.80
C ILE A 54 7.09 -4.40 4.39
N VAL A 55 7.68 -3.75 5.38
CA VAL A 55 8.98 -3.08 5.22
C VAL A 55 10.03 -3.94 5.90
N ASN A 56 11.01 -4.41 5.12
CA ASN A 56 12.15 -5.18 5.62
C ASN A 56 13.21 -4.23 6.21
N ASN A 57 12.95 -3.72 7.42
CA ASN A 57 13.82 -2.74 8.09
C ASN A 57 14.87 -3.35 9.04
N GLY A 58 14.92 -4.68 9.14
CA GLY A 58 15.84 -5.38 10.03
C GLY A 58 15.40 -5.43 11.50
N ASN A 59 14.16 -5.03 11.82
CA ASN A 59 13.63 -5.17 13.17
C ASN A 59 13.41 -6.65 13.54
N ASP A 60 13.68 -7.01 14.80
CA ASP A 60 13.56 -8.39 15.30
C ASP A 60 12.16 -9.00 15.16
N ASN A 61 11.12 -8.17 15.10
CA ASN A 61 9.74 -8.62 14.89
C ASN A 61 9.54 -9.32 13.54
N LEU A 62 10.35 -8.98 12.52
CA LEU A 62 10.34 -9.67 11.23
C LEU A 62 10.65 -11.16 11.38
N ASN A 63 11.62 -11.51 12.21
CA ASN A 63 12.03 -12.90 12.44
C ASN A 63 11.22 -13.56 13.56
N THR A 64 10.78 -12.79 14.55
CA THR A 64 9.97 -13.31 15.67
C THR A 64 8.57 -13.70 15.22
N TYR A 65 7.90 -12.84 14.46
CA TYR A 65 6.50 -13.05 14.07
C TYR A 65 6.33 -13.38 12.58
N GLY A 66 7.23 -12.91 11.73
CA GLY A 66 7.12 -13.05 10.27
C GLY A 66 8.07 -14.06 9.62
N LYS A 67 8.60 -15.04 10.36
CA LYS A 67 9.65 -15.95 9.86
C LYS A 67 9.32 -16.61 8.52
N ALA A 68 8.07 -17.05 8.33
CA ALA A 68 7.63 -17.63 7.06
C ALA A 68 7.63 -16.61 5.91
N ILE A 69 7.19 -15.38 6.18
CA ILE A 69 7.22 -14.25 5.23
C ILE A 69 8.67 -13.95 4.85
N MET A 70 9.57 -13.87 5.83
CA MET A 70 11.00 -13.62 5.61
C MET A 70 11.67 -14.70 4.77
N ASN A 71 11.34 -15.98 5.02
CA ASN A 71 11.85 -17.10 4.23
C ASN A 71 11.33 -17.10 2.78
N ALA A 72 10.15 -16.53 2.55
CA ALA A 72 9.56 -16.42 1.22
C ALA A 72 10.14 -15.26 0.40
N LEU A 73 11.02 -14.42 0.97
CA LEU A 73 11.63 -13.29 0.25
C LEU A 73 12.69 -13.76 -0.74
N ASN A 74 12.84 -13.01 -1.82
CA ASN A 74 13.94 -13.20 -2.78
C ASN A 74 15.16 -12.39 -2.34
N ASN A 75 16.04 -12.99 -1.53
CA ASN A 75 17.23 -12.33 -1.00
C ASN A 75 16.91 -10.98 -0.30
N GLY A 76 15.88 -10.99 0.55
CA GLY A 76 15.40 -9.81 1.26
C GLY A 76 14.54 -8.84 0.43
N LYS A 77 14.32 -9.13 -0.86
CA LYS A 77 13.44 -8.37 -1.77
C LYS A 77 12.09 -9.07 -1.95
N SER A 78 11.16 -8.38 -2.60
CA SER A 78 9.84 -8.92 -2.95
C SER A 78 9.94 -10.27 -3.68
N SER A 79 9.00 -11.16 -3.38
CA SER A 79 8.82 -12.45 -4.07
C SER A 79 7.51 -12.47 -4.86
N GLU A 80 7.01 -13.63 -5.25
CA GLU A 80 5.66 -13.74 -5.83
C GLU A 80 4.55 -13.55 -4.78
N TYR A 81 4.83 -13.83 -3.50
CA TYR A 81 3.82 -13.80 -2.42
C TYR A 81 3.97 -12.62 -1.46
N VAL A 82 5.13 -11.94 -1.43
CA VAL A 82 5.41 -10.87 -0.47
C VAL A 82 5.91 -9.60 -1.15
N THR A 83 5.25 -8.47 -0.91
CA THR A 83 5.73 -7.14 -1.31
C THR A 83 6.64 -6.59 -0.21
N VAL A 84 7.90 -6.30 -0.56
CA VAL A 84 8.81 -5.54 0.30
C VAL A 84 8.81 -4.09 -0.16
N TYR A 85 8.20 -3.22 0.64
CA TYR A 85 8.25 -1.78 0.41
C TYR A 85 9.63 -1.22 0.79
N PRO A 86 10.23 -0.34 -0.05
CA PRO A 86 11.40 0.46 0.32
C PRO A 86 11.29 1.09 1.72
N LYS A 87 12.39 1.05 2.48
CA LYS A 87 12.51 1.80 3.73
C LYS A 87 13.03 3.22 3.48
N GLY A 88 12.40 4.19 4.13
CA GLY A 88 12.90 5.57 4.25
C GLY A 88 13.28 5.94 5.69
N GLU A 89 12.89 5.12 6.66
CA GLU A 89 13.14 5.36 8.08
C GLU A 89 14.61 5.20 8.48
N THR A 90 14.99 5.92 9.54
CA THR A 90 16.30 5.89 10.19
C THR A 90 16.18 5.48 11.66
N SER A 91 17.28 4.97 12.22
CA SER A 91 17.30 4.50 13.62
C SER A 91 17.01 5.65 14.60
N GLY A 92 16.19 5.37 15.61
CA GLY A 92 15.84 6.33 16.67
C GLY A 92 14.66 7.24 16.36
N GLN A 93 14.03 7.12 15.19
CA GLN A 93 12.78 7.82 14.88
C GLN A 93 11.63 7.34 15.77
N SER A 94 10.67 8.23 16.02
CA SER A 94 9.37 7.83 16.55
C SER A 94 8.65 6.93 15.54
N LEU A 95 7.69 6.14 16.01
CA LEU A 95 6.92 5.27 15.12
C LEU A 95 6.17 6.05 14.03
N ASP A 96 5.65 7.23 14.35
CA ASP A 96 4.96 8.10 13.40
C ASP A 96 5.89 8.72 12.37
N ASP A 97 7.09 9.12 12.78
CA ASP A 97 8.11 9.63 11.87
C ASP A 97 8.65 8.53 10.95
N ALA A 98 8.82 7.31 11.47
CA ALA A 98 9.19 6.15 10.69
C ALA A 98 8.14 5.84 9.60
N SER A 99 6.85 5.84 9.96
CA SER A 99 5.76 5.63 9.00
C SER A 99 5.71 6.69 7.92
N LYS A 100 5.81 7.98 8.28
CA LYS A 100 5.88 9.08 7.31
C LYS A 100 7.10 8.95 6.40
N SER A 101 8.26 8.62 6.97
CA SER A 101 9.52 8.47 6.21
C SER A 101 9.45 7.29 5.23
N ASN A 102 8.94 6.16 5.70
CA ASN A 102 8.71 4.98 4.85
C ASN A 102 7.65 5.27 3.78
N TYR A 103 6.56 5.96 4.11
CA TYR A 103 5.55 6.35 3.12
C TYR A 103 6.12 7.26 2.04
N ALA A 104 6.87 8.31 2.43
CA ALA A 104 7.52 9.24 1.51
C ALA A 104 8.43 8.53 0.50
N ALA A 105 9.16 7.49 0.94
CA ALA A 105 9.99 6.64 0.09
C ALA A 105 9.19 5.73 -0.87
N ASN A 106 7.87 5.67 -0.71
CA ASN A 106 6.96 4.82 -1.47
C ASN A 106 5.88 5.61 -2.24
N THR A 107 5.97 6.93 -2.29
CA THR A 107 5.04 7.74 -3.10
C THR A 107 5.32 7.55 -4.60
N LYS A 108 4.28 7.67 -5.43
CA LYS A 108 4.37 7.78 -6.91
C LYS A 108 4.74 6.51 -7.68
N ILE A 109 4.31 5.33 -7.21
CA ILE A 109 4.30 4.11 -8.04
C ILE A 109 2.85 3.82 -8.39
N TYR A 110 2.53 3.91 -9.68
CA TYR A 110 1.17 3.73 -10.19
C TYR A 110 0.77 2.24 -10.21
N GLY A 111 -0.48 1.95 -9.85
CA GLY A 111 -1.06 0.62 -9.71
C GLY A 111 -1.02 0.02 -8.30
N ASP A 112 -0.56 0.74 -7.27
CA ASP A 112 -0.51 0.26 -5.88
C ASP A 112 -1.33 1.17 -4.96
N ALA A 113 -2.47 0.68 -4.51
CA ALA A 113 -3.42 1.44 -3.72
C ALA A 113 -2.80 2.02 -2.44
N ILE A 114 -1.87 1.28 -1.80
CA ILE A 114 -1.20 1.75 -0.58
C ILE A 114 -0.37 3.00 -0.88
N ARG A 115 0.24 3.10 -2.07
CA ARG A 115 1.16 4.17 -2.48
C ARG A 115 0.49 5.40 -3.08
N GLU A 116 -0.78 5.29 -3.43
CA GLU A 116 -1.50 6.30 -4.21
C GLU A 116 -2.67 6.93 -3.45
N THR A 117 -3.31 6.19 -2.54
CA THR A 117 -4.57 6.64 -1.91
C THR A 117 -4.35 7.46 -0.64
N SER A 118 -3.15 7.45 -0.06
CA SER A 118 -2.80 8.27 1.11
C SER A 118 -2.03 9.54 0.75
N THR A 119 -2.23 10.60 1.51
CA THR A 119 -1.45 11.84 1.37
C THR A 119 -0.20 11.87 2.26
N ALA A 120 -0.14 11.04 3.31
CA ALA A 120 0.96 11.12 4.29
C ALA A 120 1.41 9.78 4.90
N GLY A 121 0.66 8.68 4.73
CA GLY A 121 0.97 7.41 5.37
C GLY A 121 0.88 7.45 6.90
N LEU A 122 0.01 8.33 7.42
CA LEU A 122 -0.26 8.44 8.86
C LEU A 122 -1.66 9.01 9.12
N GLY A 123 -2.40 8.41 10.05
CA GLY A 123 -3.73 8.93 10.45
C GLY A 123 -4.77 8.81 9.33
N GLN A 124 -5.84 9.61 9.43
CA GLN A 124 -6.96 9.65 8.47
C GLN A 124 -6.60 10.45 7.21
N THR A 125 -5.50 10.07 6.57
CA THR A 125 -4.95 10.76 5.39
C THR A 125 -5.17 9.98 4.10
N LEU A 126 -5.94 8.89 4.17
CA LEU A 126 -6.37 8.10 3.03
C LEU A 126 -7.65 8.66 2.43
N TRP A 127 -8.02 8.17 1.25
CA TRP A 127 -9.36 8.40 0.69
C TRP A 127 -10.48 8.11 1.68
N TYR A 128 -11.59 8.86 1.53
CA TYR A 128 -12.75 8.79 2.42
C TYR A 128 -12.44 9.07 3.90
N SER A 129 -11.28 9.68 4.20
CA SER A 129 -10.78 9.87 5.57
C SER A 129 -10.51 8.55 6.30
N ASP A 130 -10.17 7.51 5.55
CA ASP A 130 -9.72 6.23 6.09
C ASP A 130 -8.31 6.33 6.69
N TYR A 131 -7.98 5.39 7.57
CA TYR A 131 -6.64 5.31 8.15
C TYR A 131 -5.61 4.78 7.16
N SER A 132 -4.40 5.34 7.25
CA SER A 132 -3.26 4.97 6.42
C SER A 132 -1.97 4.86 7.21
N TYR A 133 -1.95 4.13 8.32
CA TYR A 133 -0.71 3.96 9.08
C TYR A 133 0.27 3.06 8.33
N PHE A 134 1.21 3.66 7.60
CA PHE A 134 2.24 2.91 6.88
C PHE A 134 3.17 2.18 7.85
N VAL A 135 3.69 1.01 7.49
CA VAL A 135 4.56 0.24 8.39
C VAL A 135 5.90 0.92 8.66
N GLY A 136 6.47 0.68 9.84
CA GLY A 136 7.73 1.28 10.27
C GLY A 136 8.09 0.92 11.71
N GLY A 137 9.31 1.21 12.11
CA GLY A 137 9.86 0.91 13.42
C GLY A 137 9.70 -0.56 13.79
N ASN A 138 9.13 -0.81 14.96
CA ASN A 138 8.80 -2.15 15.45
C ASN A 138 7.45 -2.70 14.93
N TYR A 139 6.79 -2.03 13.97
CA TYR A 139 5.54 -2.46 13.35
C TYR A 139 5.73 -2.69 11.84
N PRO A 140 6.43 -3.76 11.43
CA PRO A 140 6.85 -3.93 10.03
C PRO A 140 5.78 -4.59 9.13
N PHE A 141 4.63 -5.01 9.67
CA PHE A 141 3.59 -5.76 8.94
C PHE A 141 2.34 -4.92 8.70
N PHE A 142 1.73 -5.08 7.52
CA PHE A 142 0.47 -4.42 7.19
C PHE A 142 -0.74 -5.23 7.68
N GLU A 143 -1.78 -4.50 8.08
CA GLU A 143 -3.16 -4.97 8.18
C GLU A 143 -4.04 -4.07 7.32
N ARG A 144 -5.13 -4.62 6.76
CA ARG A 144 -6.07 -3.89 5.90
C ARG A 144 -7.50 -3.98 6.42
N GLY A 145 -8.33 -3.00 6.08
CA GLY A 145 -9.78 -3.01 6.33
C GLY A 145 -10.21 -2.33 7.63
N GLY A 146 -9.62 -2.71 8.76
CA GLY A 146 -9.99 -2.24 10.11
C GLY A 146 -10.73 -3.29 10.95
N PHE A 147 -11.27 -2.89 12.12
CA PHE A 147 -11.89 -3.79 13.10
C PHE A 147 -13.40 -3.56 13.26
N CYS A 148 -14.11 -4.58 13.76
CA CYS A 148 -15.58 -4.55 13.94
C CYS A 148 -16.12 -3.42 14.84
N TRP A 149 -15.26 -2.76 15.61
CA TRP A 149 -15.61 -1.63 16.49
C TRP A 149 -15.23 -0.26 15.94
N TYR A 150 -14.64 -0.19 14.75
CA TYR A 150 -14.28 1.09 14.15
C TYR A 150 -15.52 1.76 13.55
N THR A 151 -15.83 2.95 14.07
CA THR A 151 -16.93 3.80 13.59
C THR A 151 -16.47 4.79 12.51
N SER A 152 -15.15 4.95 12.35
CA SER A 152 -14.53 5.77 11.32
C SER A 152 -13.11 5.26 11.05
N GLY A 153 -12.54 5.60 9.89
CA GLY A 153 -11.16 5.26 9.55
C GLY A 153 -10.96 3.81 9.07
N ALA A 154 -11.99 2.96 9.16
CA ALA A 154 -12.04 1.65 8.54
C ALA A 154 -12.61 1.76 7.12
N GLY A 155 -12.12 0.93 6.21
CA GLY A 155 -12.59 0.93 4.85
C GLY A 155 -11.72 0.08 3.92
N LEU A 156 -12.16 -0.02 2.68
CA LEU A 156 -11.60 -0.97 1.72
C LEU A 156 -10.10 -0.72 1.43
N PHE A 157 -9.70 0.54 1.43
CA PHE A 157 -8.30 0.95 1.23
C PHE A 157 -7.55 1.21 2.54
N SER A 158 -8.24 1.15 3.69
CA SER A 158 -7.64 1.42 4.99
C SER A 158 -6.52 0.45 5.27
N PHE A 159 -5.38 0.96 5.74
CA PHE A 159 -4.25 0.14 6.17
C PHE A 159 -3.64 0.61 7.49
N TYR A 160 -3.18 -0.36 8.25
CA TYR A 160 -2.56 -0.22 9.55
C TYR A 160 -1.20 -0.90 9.60
N ARG A 161 -0.44 -0.54 10.62
CA ARG A 161 0.86 -1.15 10.95
C ARG A 161 0.74 -2.01 12.19
N LEU A 162 1.29 -3.21 12.16
CA LEU A 162 1.25 -4.19 13.24
C LEU A 162 2.65 -4.73 13.58
N VAL A 163 2.79 -5.13 14.85
CA VAL A 163 3.98 -5.84 15.38
C VAL A 163 4.08 -7.25 14.79
N GLY A 164 2.94 -7.88 14.48
CA GLY A 164 2.85 -9.25 13.95
C GLY A 164 2.41 -10.29 14.99
N ASN A 165 2.20 -9.91 16.24
CA ASN A 165 1.68 -10.81 17.27
C ASN A 165 0.20 -11.16 17.05
N SER A 166 -0.24 -12.26 17.66
CA SER A 166 -1.64 -12.69 17.63
C SER A 166 -2.54 -11.72 18.43
N GLY A 167 -3.71 -11.39 17.88
CA GLY A 167 -4.74 -10.61 18.56
C GLY A 167 -6.14 -11.07 18.14
N TYR A 168 -7.10 -11.00 19.05
CA TYR A 168 -8.48 -11.46 18.81
C TYR A 168 -9.26 -10.60 17.80
N GLY A 169 -8.78 -9.39 17.51
CA GLY A 169 -9.34 -8.52 16.48
C GLY A 169 -8.80 -8.83 15.08
N ASN A 170 -7.69 -9.57 14.96
CA ASN A 170 -6.97 -9.70 13.71
C ASN A 170 -7.47 -10.94 12.95
N GLY A 171 -7.59 -10.80 11.63
CA GLY A 171 -7.91 -11.89 10.72
C GLY A 171 -6.97 -11.92 9.52
N PHE A 172 -7.12 -12.92 8.66
CA PHE A 172 -6.42 -12.96 7.38
C PHE A 172 -7.34 -13.56 6.30
N ARG A 173 -7.05 -13.23 5.04
CA ARG A 173 -7.68 -13.83 3.88
C ARG A 173 -6.65 -14.70 3.17
N SER A 174 -6.99 -15.96 2.90
CA SER A 174 -6.20 -16.82 2.02
C SER A 174 -6.48 -16.51 0.56
N VAL A 175 -5.45 -16.53 -0.27
CA VAL A 175 -5.56 -16.44 -1.72
C VAL A 175 -5.00 -17.74 -2.32
N LEU A 176 -5.72 -18.35 -3.25
CA LEU A 176 -5.28 -19.52 -3.99
C LEU A 176 -5.01 -19.11 -5.43
N VAL A 177 -3.78 -19.32 -5.90
CA VAL A 177 -3.41 -19.14 -7.30
C VAL A 177 -3.42 -20.51 -7.97
N ALA A 178 -4.31 -20.71 -8.94
CA ALA A 178 -4.34 -21.91 -9.77
C ALA A 178 -3.46 -21.70 -11.01
N GLN A 179 -2.65 -22.71 -11.36
CA GLN A 179 -1.81 -22.75 -12.56
C GLN A 179 -2.56 -23.36 -13.74
#